data_AF-A0A2M9M5Y7-F1
#
_entry.id   AF-A0A2M9M5Y7-F1
#
_cell.length_a   1.000
_cell.length_b   1.000
_cell.length_c   1.000
_cell.angle_alpha   90.00
_cell.angle_beta   90.00
_cell.angle_gamma   90.00
#
_symmetry.space_group_name_H-M   'P 1'
#
loop_
_entity.id
_entity.type
_entity.pdbx_description
1 polymer ?
#
loop_
_entity_poly.entity_id
_entity_poly.type
_entity_poly.pdbx_seq_one_letter_code
_entity_poly.pdbx_strand_id
1 'polypeptide(L)'
;MSAERTRQDTRWGEQNHPDGTGNKEQQDAAQSARRWCQDAFDPGYGTWSDVLAEANAERDPAKLRAELIQVAAVAAAWCEAIDRRAGTEPALAADSR
;
A
#
# COMPACT_ATOMS: atom_id res chain seq x y z
N MET A 1 2.39 8.68 9.27
CA MET A 1 2.84 8.90 7.87
C MET A 1 3.80 10.08 7.69
N SER A 2 3.51 11.29 8.18
CA SER A 2 4.38 12.47 7.93
C SER A 2 5.83 12.30 8.43
N ALA A 3 6.04 11.76 9.64
CA ALA A 3 7.38 11.57 10.20
C ALA A 3 8.25 10.55 9.40
N GLU A 4 7.67 9.42 8.99
CA GLU A 4 8.41 8.43 8.19
C GLU A 4 8.71 8.94 6.79
N ARG A 5 7.80 9.70 6.17
CA ARG A 5 8.07 10.39 4.90
C ARG A 5 9.28 11.32 5.01
N THR A 6 9.34 12.15 6.06
CA THR A 6 10.50 13.01 6.32
C THR A 6 11.79 12.21 6.54
N ARG A 7 11.71 11.05 7.21
CA ARG A 7 12.86 10.18 7.44
C ARG A 7 13.40 9.57 6.16
N GLN A 8 12.52 9.15 5.24
CA GLN A 8 12.89 8.66 3.92
C GLN A 8 13.53 9.77 3.08
N ASP A 9 12.91 10.96 3.03
CA ASP A 9 13.47 12.14 2.33
C ASP A 9 14.86 12.51 2.87
N THR A 10 15.06 12.45 4.19
CA THR A 10 16.38 12.73 4.82
C THR A 10 17.42 11.68 4.46
N ARG A 11 17.02 10.41 4.36
CA ARG A 11 17.94 9.30 4.12
C ARG A 11 18.33 9.19 2.64
N TRP A 12 17.39 9.40 1.73
CA TRP A 12 17.54 9.10 0.31
C TRP A 12 17.40 10.31 -0.61
N GLY A 13 16.97 11.47 -0.10
CA GLY A 13 16.67 12.64 -0.90
C GLY A 13 15.40 12.49 -1.73
N GLU A 14 15.26 13.34 -2.75
CA GLU A 14 14.16 13.25 -3.72
C GLU A 14 14.32 11.99 -4.60
N GLN A 15 13.28 11.16 -4.66
CA GLN A 15 13.27 9.94 -5.46
C GLN A 15 12.41 10.11 -6.71
N ASN A 16 12.98 9.85 -7.89
CA ASN A 16 12.33 10.00 -9.21
C ASN A 16 12.50 8.72 -10.05
N HIS A 17 12.15 7.56 -9.47
CA HIS A 17 12.25 6.28 -10.16
C HIS A 17 11.14 6.12 -11.21
N PRO A 18 11.38 5.37 -12.31
CA PRO A 18 10.33 5.03 -13.26
C PRO A 18 9.21 4.21 -12.60
N ASP A 19 7.97 4.41 -13.05
CA ASP A 19 6.77 3.78 -12.46
C ASP A 19 6.77 2.25 -12.51
N GLY A 20 7.51 1.65 -13.44
CA GLY A 20 7.61 0.20 -13.54
C GLY A 20 6.35 -0.49 -14.09
N THR A 21 5.49 0.24 -14.81
CA THR A 21 4.20 -0.27 -15.37
C THR A 21 4.18 -0.33 -16.90
N GLY A 22 5.31 -0.05 -17.56
CA GLY A 22 5.36 0.26 -18.99
C GLY A 22 5.53 -0.93 -19.94
N ASN A 23 6.24 -1.98 -19.53
CA ASN A 23 6.60 -3.11 -20.40
C ASN A 23 5.67 -4.33 -20.22
N LYS A 24 5.74 -5.31 -21.14
CA LYS A 24 4.86 -6.48 -21.11
C LYS A 24 5.07 -7.37 -19.89
N GLU A 25 6.30 -7.59 -19.46
CA GLU A 25 6.59 -8.42 -18.28
C GLU A 25 5.99 -7.80 -17.00
N GLN A 26 6.09 -6.48 -16.86
CA GLN A 26 5.48 -5.72 -15.77
C GLN A 26 3.96 -5.83 -15.79
N GLN A 27 3.34 -5.80 -16.98
CA GLN A 27 1.89 -5.97 -17.14
C GLN A 27 1.44 -7.38 -16.80
N ASP A 28 2.16 -8.40 -17.25
CA ASP A 28 1.85 -9.80 -16.97
C ASP A 28 2.00 -10.08 -15.46
N ALA A 29 3.02 -9.52 -14.82
CA ALA A 29 3.22 -9.59 -13.37
C ALA A 29 2.07 -8.93 -12.59
N ALA A 30 1.64 -7.73 -12.99
CA ALA A 30 0.54 -7.01 -12.35
C ALA A 30 -0.80 -7.75 -12.49
N GLN A 31 -1.08 -8.30 -13.69
CA GLN A 31 -2.27 -9.13 -13.91
C GLN A 31 -2.24 -10.41 -13.08
N SER A 32 -1.07 -11.02 -12.94
CA SER A 32 -0.89 -12.23 -12.12
C SER A 32 -1.11 -11.93 -10.65
N ALA A 33 -0.58 -10.80 -10.14
CA ALA A 33 -0.79 -10.36 -8.77
C ALA A 33 -2.27 -10.07 -8.48
N ARG A 34 -2.97 -9.40 -9.41
CA ARG A 34 -4.42 -9.19 -9.33
C ARG A 34 -5.19 -10.49 -9.25
N ARG A 35 -4.85 -11.45 -10.11
CA ARG A 35 -5.49 -12.76 -10.11
C ARG A 35 -5.25 -13.52 -8.81
N TRP A 36 -4.01 -13.52 -8.32
CA TRP A 36 -3.68 -14.15 -7.04
C TRP A 36 -4.43 -13.53 -5.86
N CYS A 37 -4.52 -12.19 -5.82
CA CYS A 37 -5.32 -11.50 -4.82
C CYS A 37 -6.78 -11.97 -4.86
N GLN A 38 -7.41 -11.93 -6.04
CA GLN A 38 -8.79 -12.37 -6.20
C GLN A 38 -9.00 -13.85 -5.81
N ASP A 39 -8.10 -14.74 -6.23
CA ASP A 39 -8.15 -16.17 -5.95
C ASP A 39 -7.92 -16.47 -4.45
N ALA A 40 -7.19 -15.61 -3.72
CA ALA A 40 -6.99 -15.74 -2.27
C ALA A 40 -8.21 -15.25 -1.48
N PHE A 41 -8.84 -14.15 -1.92
CA PHE A 41 -10.02 -13.60 -1.27
C PHE A 41 -11.30 -14.40 -1.52
N ASP A 42 -11.46 -15.07 -2.67
CA ASP A 42 -12.63 -15.90 -3.01
C ASP A 42 -12.94 -17.00 -1.95
N PRO A 43 -11.96 -17.81 -1.50
CA PRO A 43 -12.17 -18.77 -0.41
C PRO A 43 -12.05 -18.15 1.00
N GLY A 44 -11.82 -16.85 1.13
CA GLY A 44 -11.71 -16.15 2.42
C GLY A 44 -10.34 -16.22 3.11
N TYR A 45 -9.27 -16.58 2.38
CA TYR A 45 -7.89 -16.65 2.91
C TYR A 45 -7.03 -15.42 2.57
N GLY A 46 -7.61 -14.42 1.91
CA GLY A 46 -6.92 -13.21 1.49
C GLY A 46 -6.22 -12.49 2.65
N THR A 47 -5.01 -12.04 2.40
CA THR A 47 -4.17 -11.35 3.37
C THR A 47 -3.91 -9.90 2.95
N TRP A 48 -3.43 -9.09 3.90
CA TRP A 48 -2.95 -7.74 3.61
C TRP A 48 -1.82 -7.71 2.56
N SER A 49 -1.00 -8.77 2.51
CA SER A 49 0.08 -8.88 1.52
C SER A 49 -0.46 -9.04 0.10
N ASP A 50 -1.57 -9.76 -0.06
CA ASP A 50 -2.20 -9.98 -1.36
C ASP A 50 -2.74 -8.66 -1.94
N VAL A 51 -3.34 -7.82 -1.09
CA VAL A 51 -3.87 -6.51 -1.48
C VAL A 51 -2.75 -5.56 -1.94
N LEU A 52 -1.59 -5.57 -1.28
CA LEU A 52 -0.47 -4.72 -1.68
C LEU A 52 0.16 -5.15 -3.01
N ALA A 53 0.18 -6.46 -3.29
CA ALA A 53 0.79 -6.99 -4.50
C ALA A 53 0.01 -6.62 -5.78
N GLU A 54 -1.31 -6.48 -5.71
CA GLU A 54 -2.18 -6.19 -6.86
C GLU A 54 -1.94 -4.81 -7.50
N ALA A 55 -1.42 -3.84 -6.74
CA ALA A 55 -1.62 -2.42 -7.05
C ALA A 55 -0.64 -1.77 -8.06
N ASN A 56 -0.17 -2.49 -9.07
CA ASN A 56 0.85 -2.00 -10.00
C ASN A 56 0.54 -2.22 -11.50
N ALA A 57 -0.73 -2.15 -11.90
CA ALA A 57 -1.12 -2.39 -13.30
C ALA A 57 -1.31 -1.11 -14.14
N GLU A 58 -1.43 0.05 -13.52
CA GLU A 58 -1.90 1.27 -14.20
C GLU A 58 -0.77 2.10 -14.82
N ARG A 59 -1.04 2.63 -16.02
CA ARG A 59 -0.10 3.41 -16.84
C ARG A 59 -0.50 4.87 -17.00
N ASP A 60 -1.77 5.18 -16.76
CA ASP A 60 -2.22 6.56 -16.65
C ASP A 60 -1.72 7.15 -15.31
N PRO A 61 -0.88 8.20 -15.32
CA PRO A 61 -0.29 8.72 -14.08
C PRO A 61 -1.32 9.20 -13.05
N ALA A 62 -2.49 9.69 -13.50
CA ALA A 62 -3.54 10.17 -12.61
C ALA A 62 -4.21 9.00 -11.89
N LYS A 63 -4.51 7.92 -12.62
CA LYS A 63 -5.07 6.69 -12.06
C LYS A 63 -4.04 5.94 -11.21
N LEU A 64 -2.78 5.85 -11.64
CA LEU A 64 -1.69 5.26 -10.86
C LEU A 64 -1.54 5.97 -9.52
N ARG A 65 -1.58 7.32 -9.50
CA ARG A 65 -1.57 8.08 -8.25
C ARG A 65 -2.76 7.72 -7.34
N ALA A 66 -3.95 7.54 -7.90
CA ALA A 66 -5.13 7.15 -7.12
C ALA A 66 -4.98 5.75 -6.51
N GLU A 67 -4.46 4.79 -7.28
CA GLU A 67 -4.15 3.44 -6.79
C GLU A 67 -3.08 3.47 -5.69
N LEU A 68 -1.99 4.20 -5.87
CA LEU A 68 -0.93 4.35 -4.86
C LEU A 68 -1.45 4.96 -3.55
N ILE A 69 -2.43 5.86 -3.61
CA ILE A 69 -3.09 6.39 -2.39
C ILE A 69 -3.88 5.30 -1.69
N GLN A 70 -4.61 4.45 -2.43
CA GLN A 70 -5.34 3.33 -1.85
C GLN A 70 -4.38 2.32 -1.20
N VAL A 71 -3.26 2.01 -1.86
CA VAL A 71 -2.18 1.16 -1.29
C VAL A 71 -1.66 1.74 0.02
N ALA A 72 -1.36 3.04 0.04
CA ALA A 72 -0.87 3.70 1.25
C ALA A 72 -1.92 3.63 2.38
N ALA A 73 -3.21 3.82 2.06
CA ALA A 73 -4.29 3.69 3.03
C ALA A 73 -4.42 2.26 3.58
N VAL A 74 -4.32 1.23 2.73
CA VAL A 74 -4.33 -0.18 3.14
C VAL A 74 -3.12 -0.50 4.02
N ALA A 75 -1.93 -0.01 3.67
CA ALA A 75 -0.72 -0.19 4.47
C ALA A 75 -0.86 0.46 5.86
N ALA A 76 -1.42 1.69 5.94
CA ALA A 76 -1.75 2.32 7.21
C ALA A 76 -2.73 1.47 8.04
N ALA A 77 -3.83 1.02 7.44
CA ALA A 77 -4.81 0.19 8.11
C ALA A 77 -4.21 -1.14 8.62
N TRP A 78 -3.24 -1.70 7.90
CA TRP A 78 -2.52 -2.89 8.33
C TRP A 78 -1.62 -2.60 9.54
N CYS A 79 -0.86 -1.50 9.53
CA CYS A 79 -0.08 -1.06 10.69
C CYS A 79 -0.97 -0.89 11.92
N GLU A 80 -2.08 -0.17 11.79
CA GLU A 80 -3.04 0.00 12.89
C GLU A 80 -3.63 -1.34 13.38
N ALA A 81 -3.87 -2.28 12.47
CA ALA A 81 -4.34 -3.61 12.85
C ALA A 81 -3.27 -4.38 13.64
N ILE A 82 -1.99 -4.24 13.30
CA ILE A 82 -0.88 -4.79 14.07
C ILE A 82 -0.80 -4.13 15.45
N ASP A 83 -0.90 -2.81 15.52
CA ASP A 83 -0.84 -2.04 16.77
C ASP A 83 -1.99 -2.46 17.72
N ARG A 84 -3.21 -2.59 17.21
CA ARG A 84 -4.36 -3.12 17.97
C ARG A 84 -4.11 -4.53 18.49
N ARG A 85 -3.55 -5.43 17.66
CA ARG A 85 -3.23 -6.81 18.06
C ARG A 85 -2.14 -6.86 19.14
N ALA A 86 -1.20 -5.92 19.10
CA ALA A 86 -0.13 -5.78 20.07
C ALA A 86 -0.58 -5.09 21.38
N GLY A 87 -1.83 -4.64 21.47
CA GLY A 87 -2.32 -3.86 22.62
C GLY A 87 -1.72 -2.46 22.71
N THR A 88 -1.14 -1.95 21.63
CA THR A 88 -0.59 -0.59 21.53
C THR A 88 -1.64 0.29 20.86
N GLU A 89 -2.73 0.62 21.55
CA GLU A 89 -3.59 1.69 21.03
C GLU A 89 -2.89 3.04 21.21
N PRO A 90 -2.81 3.90 20.17
CA PRO A 90 -2.41 5.27 20.39
C PRO A 90 -3.45 5.88 21.32
N ALA A 91 -3.00 6.34 22.49
CA ALA A 91 -3.84 7.04 23.45
C ALA A 91 -4.64 8.11 22.68
N LEU A 92 -5.95 7.90 22.57
CA LEU A 92 -6.87 8.92 22.10
C LEU A 92 -6.56 10.15 22.95
N ALA A 93 -6.07 11.21 22.29
CA ALA A 93 -5.98 12.52 22.90
C ALA A 93 -7.41 12.85 23.35
N ALA A 94 -7.63 12.72 24.66
CA ALA A 94 -8.82 13.20 25.30
C ALA A 94 -8.83 14.72 25.11
N ASP A 95 -9.50 15.16 24.05
CA ASP A 95 -9.76 16.57 23.83
C ASP A 95 -10.70 17.01 24.96
N SER A 96 -10.09 17.60 25.98
CA SER A 96 -10.76 18.08 27.17
C SER A 96 -11.15 19.53 26.92
N ARG A 97 -12.45 19.72 26.63
CA ARG A 97 -13.28 20.92 26.87
C ARG A 97 -12.92 22.22 26.15
#